data_AF-A0A931YFD2-F1
#
_entry.id   AF-A0A931YFD2-F1
#
_cell.length_a   1.000
_cell.length_b   1.000
_cell.length_c   1.000
_cell.angle_alpha   90.00
_cell.angle_beta   90.00
_cell.angle_gamma   90.00
#
_symmetry.space_group_name_H-M   'P 1'
#
loop_
_entity.id
_entity.type
_entity.pdbx_description
1 polymer ?
#
loop_
_entity_poly.entity_id
_entity_poly.type
_entity_poly.pdbx_seq_one_letter_code
_entity_poly.pdbx_strand_id
1 'polypeptide(L)' 'MAPGSETRDDRIAEYLLVRDNPVVGIEEGTMVRVEDGVATVLGAGRVKVFVRGREARWFAAGEQLVF' A
#
# COMPACT_ATOMS: atom_id res chain seq x y z
N MET A 1 13.45 14.30 -4.76
CA MET A 1 13.25 13.78 -6.13
C MET A 1 13.45 14.93 -7.09
N ALA A 2 14.18 14.73 -8.19
CA ALA A 2 14.30 15.77 -9.22
C ALA A 2 12.97 15.91 -9.98
N PRO A 3 12.66 17.10 -10.53
CA PRO A 3 11.52 17.26 -11.42
C PRO A 3 11.56 16.22 -12.56
N GLY A 4 10.43 15.55 -12.82
CA GLY A 4 10.31 14.53 -13.86
C GLY A 4 10.80 13.12 -13.49
N SER A 5 11.30 12.90 -12.26
CA SER A 5 11.58 11.54 -11.78
C SER A 5 10.29 10.82 -11.38
N GLU A 6 10.21 9.52 -11.66
CA GLU A 6 9.08 8.67 -11.27
C GLU A 6 8.89 8.65 -9.75
N THR A 7 7.65 8.76 -9.31
CA THR A 7 7.26 8.57 -7.92
C THR A 7 7.25 7.08 -7.53
N ARG A 8 7.11 6.79 -6.24
CA ARG A 8 6.91 5.40 -5.79
C ARG A 8 5.62 4.81 -6.38
N ASP A 9 4.58 5.62 -6.48
CA ASP A 9 3.28 5.22 -7.01
C ASP A 9 3.38 4.89 -8.50
N ASP A 10 4.13 5.67 -9.29
CA ASP A 10 4.36 5.40 -10.71
C ASP A 10 5.01 4.02 -10.91
N ARG A 11 6.07 3.73 -10.14
CA ARG A 11 6.77 2.44 -10.18
C ARG A 11 5.85 1.26 -9.84
N ILE A 12 4.96 1.43 -8.86
CA ILE A 12 4.01 0.39 -8.45
C ILE A 12 2.91 0.23 -9.50
N ALA A 13 2.43 1.33 -10.10
CA ALA A 13 1.47 1.29 -11.19
C ALA A 13 2.02 0.52 -12.39
N GLU A 14 3.28 0.76 -12.78
CA GLU A 14 3.96 0.01 -13.83
C GLU A 14 4.11 -1.49 -13.48
N TYR A 15 4.49 -1.81 -12.24
CA TYR A 15 4.54 -3.20 -11.78
C TYR A 15 3.18 -3.90 -11.94
N LEU A 16 2.08 -3.21 -11.62
CA LEU A 16 0.72 -3.72 -11.73
C LEU A 16 0.20 -3.84 -13.18
N LEU A 17 0.92 -3.34 -14.18
CA LEU A 17 0.64 -3.63 -15.59
C LEU A 17 1.04 -5.07 -15.95
N VAL A 18 2.09 -5.58 -15.31
CA VAL A 18 2.67 -6.90 -15.57
C VAL A 18 2.19 -7.95 -14.56
N ARG A 19 1.95 -7.53 -13.31
CA ARG A 19 1.52 -8.40 -12.21
C ARG A 19 0.15 -7.98 -11.69
N ASP A 20 -0.62 -8.93 -11.18
CA ASP A 20 -1.98 -8.69 -10.66
C ASP A 20 -2.10 -8.89 -9.15
N ASN A 21 -1.02 -9.27 -8.46
CA ASN A 21 -1.01 -9.33 -7.01
C ASN A 21 -1.08 -7.91 -6.41
N PRO A 22 -1.94 -7.67 -5.39
CA PRO A 22 -1.95 -6.41 -4.67
C PRO A 22 -0.59 -6.06 -4.06
N VAL A 23 -0.32 -4.76 -3.94
CA VAL A 23 0.90 -4.24 -3.31
C VAL A 23 0.50 -3.37 -2.12
N VAL A 24 1.23 -3.52 -1.01
CA VAL A 24 1.00 -2.77 0.23
C VAL A 24 2.25 -1.93 0.51
N GLY A 25 2.15 -0.62 0.35
CA GLY A 25 3.18 0.34 0.73
C GLY A 25 3.03 0.70 2.20
N ILE A 26 4.03 0.37 3.02
CA ILE A 26 4.03 0.59 4.47
C ILE A 26 4.98 1.74 4.79
N GLU A 27 4.48 2.82 5.39
CA GLU A 27 5.34 3.92 5.86
C GLU A 27 6.26 3.44 6.99
N GLU A 28 7.45 4.04 7.14
CA GLU A 28 8.36 3.71 8.23
C GLU A 28 7.69 3.88 9.61
N GLY A 29 8.03 3.03 10.57
CA GLY A 29 7.37 3.02 11.89
C GLY A 29 5.93 2.49 11.87
N THR A 30 5.51 1.86 10.77
CA THR A 30 4.19 1.23 10.59
C THR A 30 4.37 -0.27 10.33
N MET A 31 3.36 -1.06 10.68
CA MET A 31 3.32 -2.48 10.34
C MET A 31 1.89 -2.92 10.00
N VAL A 32 1.76 -4.09 9.37
CA VAL A 32 0.50 -4.79 9.20
C VAL A 32 0.57 -6.07 10.00
N ARG A 33 -0.36 -6.27 10.93
CA ARG A 33 -0.51 -7.52 11.67
C ARG A 33 -1.62 -8.36 11.04
N VAL A 34 -1.33 -9.63 10.77
CA VAL A 34 -2.31 -10.58 10.24
C VAL A 34 -2.58 -11.64 11.29
N GLU A 35 -3.79 -11.64 11.83
CA GLU A 35 -4.25 -12.59 12.85
C GLU A 35 -5.66 -13.05 12.45
N ASP A 36 -5.91 -14.37 12.47
CA ASP A 36 -7.21 -14.98 12.12
C ASP A 36 -7.82 -14.49 10.78
N GLY A 37 -6.95 -14.23 9.80
CA GLY A 37 -7.36 -13.76 8.47
C GLY A 37 -7.69 -12.27 8.38
N VAL A 38 -7.53 -11.52 9.47
CA VAL A 38 -7.73 -10.06 9.52
C VAL A 38 -6.37 -9.37 9.47
N ALA A 39 -6.20 -8.49 8.48
CA ALA A 39 -5.01 -7.66 8.34
C ALA A 39 -5.27 -6.24 8.87
N THR A 40 -4.61 -5.87 9.96
CA THR A 40 -4.82 -4.58 10.64
C THR A 40 -3.55 -3.73 10.61
N VAL A 41 -3.69 -2.44 10.31
CA VAL A 41 -2.59 -1.47 10.34
C VAL A 41 -2.28 -1.07 11.78
N LEU A 42 -1.00 -1.08 12.15
CA LEU A 42 -0.50 -0.67 13.47
C LEU A 42 0.70 0.27 13.31
N GLY A 43 1.07 0.96 14.38
CA GLY A 43 2.20 1.88 14.40
C GLY A 43 1.77 3.34 14.24
N ALA A 44 2.72 4.21 13.89
CA ALA A 44 2.52 5.66 13.89
C ALA A 44 2.17 6.26 12.51
N GLY A 45 2.45 5.53 11.43
CA GLY A 45 2.17 5.97 10.06
C GLY A 45 0.96 5.27 9.46
N ARG A 46 0.95 5.22 8.13
CA ARG A 46 -0.15 4.69 7.31
C ARG A 46 0.34 3.63 6.33
N VAL A 47 -0.64 2.97 5.73
CA VAL A 47 -0.45 1.99 4.68
C VAL A 47 -1.20 2.43 3.43
N LYS A 48 -0.59 2.31 2.25
CA LYS A 48 -1.28 2.49 0.96
C LYS A 48 -1.42 1.14 0.26
N VAL A 49 -2.64 0.80 -0.11
CA VAL A 49 -2.94 -0.42 -0.88
C VAL A 49 -3.11 -0.07 -2.34
N PHE A 50 -2.43 -0.81 -3.20
CA PHE A 50 -2.48 -0.70 -4.65
C PHE A 50 -3.05 -2.00 -5.23
N VAL A 51 -4.10 -1.88 -6.03
CA VAL A 51 -4.74 -2.99 -6.73
C VAL A 51 -4.87 -2.63 -8.19
N ARG A 52 -4.55 -3.57 -9.08
CA ARG A 52 -4.61 -3.35 -10.53
C ARG A 52 -5.98 -2.82 -10.94
N GLY A 53 -5.99 -1.72 -11.69
CA GLY A 53 -7.22 -1.10 -12.20
C GLY A 53 -8.07 -0.38 -11.15
N ARG A 54 -7.57 -0.18 -9.92
CA ARG A 54 -8.23 0.59 -8.86
C ARG A 54 -7.35 1.76 -8.44
N GLU A 55 -7.98 2.83 -7.96
CA GLU A 55 -7.26 3.91 -7.29
C GLU A 55 -6.63 3.41 -5.99
N ALA A 56 -5.38 3.80 -5.73
CA ALA A 56 -4.67 3.39 -4.54
C ALA A 56 -5.25 4.07 -3.29
N ARG A 57 -5.51 3.28 -2.24
CA ARG A 57 -6.22 3.74 -1.04
C ARG A 57 -5.30 3.75 0.18
N TRP A 58 -5.40 4.80 0.99
CA TRP A 58 -4.72 4.91 2.28
C TRP A 58 -5.55 4.31 3.42
N PHE A 59 -4.84 3.74 4.38
CA PHE A 59 -5.35 3.18 5.63
C PHE A 59 -4.47 3.65 6.79
N ALA A 60 -5.09 4.11 7.87
CA ALA A 60 -4.44 4.55 9.09
C ALA A 60 -4.36 3.42 10.13
N ALA A 61 -3.57 3.64 11.19
CA ALA A 61 -3.51 2.73 12.32
C ALA A 61 -4.90 2.44 12.91
N GLY A 62 -5.17 1.16 13.16
CA GLY A 62 -6.46 0.65 13.61
C GLY A 62 -7.40 0.22 12.48
N GLU A 63 -7.15 0.62 11.24
CA GLU A 63 -7.98 0.18 10.10
C GLU A 63 -7.60 -1.24 9.64
N GLN A 64 -8.62 -1.96 9.18
CA GLN A 64 -8.45 -3.24 8.50
C GLN A 64 -8.19 -2.99 7.00
N LEU A 65 -7.17 -3.66 6.47
CA LEU A 65 -6.92 -3.66 5.03
C LEU A 65 -8.01 -4.44 4.30
N VAL A 66 -8.53 -3.83 3.25
CA VAL A 66 -9.48 -4.43 2.29
C VAL A 66 -8.97 -4.18 0.88
N PHE A 67 -9.06 -5.21 0.02
CA PHE A 67 -8.47 -5.24 -1.32
C PHE A 67 -9.50 -5.11 -2.44
#